data_AF-A0A7X6Z2V6-F1
#
_entry.id   AF-A0A7X6Z2V6-F1
#
_cell.length_a   1.000
_cell.length_b   1.000
_cell.length_c   1.000
_cell.angle_alpha   90.00
_cell.angle_beta   90.00
_cell.angle_gamma   90.00
#
_symmetry.space_group_name_H-M   'P 1'
#
loop_
_entity.id
_entity.type
_entity.pdbx_description
1 polymer ?
#
loop_
_entity_poly.entity_id
_entity_poly.type
_entity_poly.pdbx_seq_one_letter_code
_entity_poly.pdbx_strand_id
1 'polypeptide(L)' 'MDFDYFYGRDSESFRFIRLPVVLIEDEIYKDLSIEAKVLYSMYLSRMECQHFFKQIL' A
#
# COMPACT_ATOMS: atom_id res chain seq x y z
N MET A 1 -5.78 -22.93 32.89
CA MET A 1 -4.70 -22.38 32.04
C MET A 1 -5.14 -22.62 30.62
N ASP A 2 -6.06 -21.79 30.14
CA ASP A 2 -6.45 -21.76 28.73
C ASP A 2 -5.88 -20.45 28.19
N PHE A 3 -4.89 -20.56 27.34
CA PHE A 3 -4.33 -19.42 26.64
C PHE A 3 -5.34 -19.03 25.56
N ASP A 4 -5.94 -17.85 25.68
CA ASP A 4 -6.75 -17.23 24.62
C ASP A 4 -5.82 -16.93 23.44
N TYR A 5 -5.65 -17.91 22.57
CA TYR A 5 -5.02 -17.70 21.29
C TYR A 5 -6.01 -16.90 20.43
N PHE A 6 -5.71 -15.62 20.22
CA PHE A 6 -6.41 -14.74 19.29
C PHE A 6 -6.18 -15.21 17.84
N TYR A 7 -6.84 -16.30 17.45
CA TYR A 7 -6.88 -16.77 16.07
C TYR A 7 -7.99 -16.04 15.32
N GLY A 8 -7.61 -14.95 14.65
CA GLY A 8 -8.06 -14.71 13.28
C GLY A 8 -9.43 -14.07 13.06
N ARG A 9 -9.73 -12.92 13.70
CA ARG A 9 -10.74 -12.00 13.17
C ARG A 9 -10.33 -10.53 13.10
N ASP A 10 -9.37 -10.08 13.90
CA ASP A 10 -8.95 -8.67 13.90
C ASP A 10 -7.72 -8.37 13.01
N SER A 11 -7.04 -9.39 12.49
CA SER A 11 -5.82 -9.21 11.69
C SER A 11 -6.07 -9.05 10.18
N GLU A 12 -7.32 -9.16 9.72
CA GLU A 12 -7.69 -9.01 8.29
C GLU A 12 -8.13 -7.58 7.91
N SER A 13 -8.31 -6.67 8.87
CA SER A 13 -9.07 -5.44 8.59
C SER A 13 -8.27 -4.23 8.11
N PHE A 14 -6.94 -4.30 8.03
CA PHE A 14 -6.13 -3.13 7.69
C PHE A 14 -5.23 -3.34 6.49
N ARG A 15 -5.81 -3.22 5.28
CA ARG A 15 -5.05 -3.01 4.05
C ARG A 15 -4.84 -1.51 3.84
N PHE A 16 -3.69 -1.02 4.26
CA PHE A 16 -3.29 0.36 4.00
C PHE A 16 -2.72 0.51 2.58
N ILE A 17 -3.07 1.62 1.95
CA ILE A 17 -2.43 2.06 0.71
C ILE A 17 -1.26 2.95 1.09
N ARG A 18 -0.05 2.60 0.65
CA ARG A 18 1.13 3.46 0.83
C ARG A 18 1.12 4.55 -0.23
N LEU A 19 0.85 5.79 0.17
CA LEU A 19 0.91 6.94 -0.73
C LEU A 19 2.31 7.56 -0.69
N PRO A 20 2.99 7.70 -1.85
CA PRO A 20 4.28 8.40 -1.91
C PRO A 20 4.16 9.85 -1.48
N VAL A 21 4.96 10.24 -0.48
CA VAL A 21 4.96 11.61 0.09
C VAL A 21 5.33 12.64 -0.98
N VAL A 22 6.17 12.27 -1.95
CA VAL A 22 6.54 13.10 -3.11
C VAL A 22 5.32 13.58 -3.90
N LEU A 23 4.26 12.76 -4.02
CA LEU A 23 3.04 13.15 -4.72
C LEU A 23 2.18 14.15 -3.94
N ILE A 24 2.45 14.31 -2.64
CA ILE A 24 1.70 15.19 -1.74
C ILE A 24 2.45 16.52 -1.55
N GLU A 25 3.76 16.45 -1.33
CA GLU A 25 4.58 17.62 -0.96
C GLU A 25 5.08 18.42 -2.16
N ASP A 26 5.29 17.78 -3.32
CA ASP A 26 5.86 18.45 -4.48
C ASP A 26 4.81 19.28 -5.23
N GLU A 27 5.10 20.56 -5.47
CA GLU A 27 4.19 21.49 -6.15
C GLU A 27 3.91 21.08 -7.61
N ILE A 28 4.79 20.27 -8.22
CA ILE A 28 4.60 19.74 -9.58
C ILE A 28 3.33 18.87 -9.66
N TYR A 29 2.94 18.22 -8.55
CA TYR A 29 1.76 17.34 -8.50
C TYR A 29 0.55 18.00 -7.82
N LYS A 30 0.56 19.32 -7.63
CA LYS A 30 -0.51 20.05 -6.93
C LYS A 30 -1.82 20.07 -7.71
N ASP A 31 -1.75 20.21 -9.04
CA ASP A 31 -2.91 20.19 -9.94
C ASP A 31 -3.48 18.79 -10.18
N LEU A 32 -2.81 17.74 -9.70
CA LEU A 32 -3.25 16.36 -9.89
C LEU A 32 -4.36 16.00 -8.90
N SER A 33 -5.46 15.43 -9.40
CA SER A 33 -6.53 14.90 -8.54
C SER A 33 -5.97 13.90 -7.52
N ILE A 34 -6.48 13.98 -6.29
CA ILE A 34 -6.19 13.02 -5.22
C ILE A 34 -6.48 11.59 -5.68
N GLU A 35 -7.52 11.39 -6.50
CA GLU A 35 -7.87 10.08 -7.05
C GLU A 35 -6.75 9.50 -7.93
N ALA A 36 -6.10 10.35 -8.72
CA ALA A 36 -4.98 9.95 -9.56
C ALA A 36 -3.73 9.63 -8.74
N LYS A 37 -3.49 10.35 -7.63
CA LYS A 37 -2.40 10.05 -6.68
C LYS A 37 -2.62 8.69 -6.00
N VAL A 38 -3.84 8.41 -5.56
CA VAL A 38 -4.24 7.11 -4.98
C VAL A 38 -4.12 6.00 -6.03
N LEU A 39 -4.59 6.24 -7.25
CA LEU A 39 -4.51 5.27 -8.33
C LEU A 39 -3.05 4.89 -8.64
N TYR A 40 -2.16 5.88 -8.74
CA TYR A 40 -0.73 5.64 -8.93
C TYR A 40 -0.14 4.77 -7.82
N SER A 41 -0.46 5.06 -6.57
CA SER A 41 0.03 4.27 -5.44
C SER A 41 -0.43 2.80 -5.46
N MET A 42 -1.65 2.53 -5.96
CA MET A 42 -2.13 1.17 -6.17
C MET A 42 -1.38 0.45 -7.30
N TYR A 43 -1.05 1.14 -8.39
CA TYR A 43 -0.24 0.57 -9.47
C TYR A 43 1.18 0.27 -9.00
N LEU A 44 1.80 1.19 -8.27
CA LEU A 44 3.15 1.00 -7.71
C LEU A 44 3.19 -0.22 -6.79
N SER A 45 2.23 -0.36 -5.88
CA SER A 45 2.13 -1.52 -4.98
C SER A 45 2.00 -2.85 -5.73
N ARG A 46 1.36 -2.87 -6.91
CA ARG A 46 1.27 -4.07 -7.76
C ARG A 46 2.59 -4.37 -8.46
N MET A 47 3.31 -3.35 -8.93
CA MET A 47 4.61 -3.52 -9.59
C MET A 47 5.71 -3.96 -8.60
N GLU A 48 5.70 -3.45 -7.38
CA GLU A 48 6.60 -3.88 -6.29
C GLU A 48 6.45 -5.38 -6.01
N CYS A 49 5.21 -5.87 -5.98
CA CYS A 49 4.91 -7.30 -5.82
C CYS A 49 5.54 -8.15 -6.94
N GLN A 50 5.54 -7.65 -8.18
CA GLN A 50 6.13 -8.34 -9.32
C GLN A 50 7.67 -8.32 -9.30
N HIS A 51 8.28 -7.24 -8.85
CA HIS A 51 9.74 -7.13 -8.77
C HIS A 51 10.32 -8.09 -7.73
N PHE A 52 9.64 -8.24 -6.58
CA PHE A 52 10.01 -9.20 -5.54
C PHE A 52 9.95 -10.66 -6.05
N PHE A 53 8.96 -10.99 -6.89
CA PHE A 53 8.81 -12.34 -7.44
C PHE A 53 9.92 -12.71 -8.45
N LYS A 54 10.50 -11.72 -9.14
CA LYS A 54 11.62 -11.94 -10.08
C LYS A 54 12.98 -12.11 -9.41
N GLN A 55 13.13 -11.73 -8.15
CA GLN A 55 14.41 -11.81 -7.45
C GLN A 55 14.59 -13.12 -6.66
N ILE A 56 13.53 -13.93 -6.58
CA ILE A 56 13.49 -15.24 -5.90
C ILE A 56 13.61 -16.42 -6.90
N LEU A 57 13.57 -16.14 -8.21
CA LEU A 57 13.79 -17.10 -9.30
C LEU A 57 15.12 -16.81 -10.01
#